data_AF-A0A3M5H9H2-F1
#
_entry.id   AF-A0A3M5H9H2-F1
#
_cell.length_a   1.000
_cell.length_b   1.000
_cell.length_c   1.000
_cell.angle_alpha   90.00
_cell.angle_beta   90.00
_cell.angle_gamma   90.00
#
_symmetry.space_group_name_H-M   'P 1'
#
loop_
_entity.id
_entity.type
_entity.pdbx_description
1 polymer ?
#
loop_
_entity_poly.entity_id
_entity_poly.type
_entity_poly.pdbx_seq_one_letter_code
_entity_poly.pdbx_strand_id
1 'polypeptide(L)'
;MQWQGPNGNDTREKTLTGADAGKTLEVVFAAALVTANAGQTVAISYVVNRVNGLVQVSDTLALQILMGQPELVLDTSPVTLAGKVYLLPGSPDLLPNFPADTTLQRQASGGQAPYQYTSSNPLVAKVDSNGLASVRGNGTATITATDASGASKSYLITVVGVIHCIGLGSGSFSQTSKNAGNNGARIPTIHELVEIYNLYGNRWPMGNGNYWSSTASSAGIGGWNWYYVKNMVSGGNFKLKSHNSSLGVGIR
;
A
#
# COMPACT_ATOMS: atom_id res chain seq x y z
N MET A 1 -2.20 -20.49 -47.09
CA MET A 1 -2.70 -19.43 -46.19
C MET A 1 -1.71 -18.28 -46.27
N GLN A 2 -2.23 -17.06 -46.36
CA GLN A 2 -1.46 -15.84 -46.54
C GLN A 2 -1.76 -14.91 -45.37
N TRP A 3 -0.70 -14.32 -44.84
CA TRP A 3 -0.72 -13.21 -43.91
C TRP A 3 -0.15 -12.00 -44.63
N GLN A 4 -0.92 -10.92 -44.70
CA GLN A 4 -0.47 -9.66 -45.29
C GLN A 4 -0.63 -8.53 -44.28
N GLY A 5 0.49 -7.95 -43.86
CA GLY A 5 0.51 -6.87 -42.87
C GLY A 5 1.41 -5.72 -43.33
N PRO A 6 1.16 -4.48 -42.88
CA PRO A 6 1.97 -3.33 -43.26
C PRO A 6 3.47 -3.49 -43.00
N ASN A 7 3.83 -4.25 -41.95
CA ASN A 7 5.20 -4.41 -41.48
C ASN A 7 5.78 -5.81 -41.73
N GLY A 8 5.09 -6.63 -42.53
CA GLY A 8 5.57 -7.96 -42.88
C GLY A 8 4.47 -8.88 -43.36
N ASN A 9 4.83 -9.70 -44.35
CA ASN A 9 3.96 -10.68 -44.99
C ASN A 9 4.57 -12.07 -44.87
N ASP A 10 3.72 -13.10 -44.86
CA ASP A 10 4.17 -14.48 -44.91
C ASP A 10 3.13 -15.35 -45.61
N THR A 11 3.60 -16.44 -46.23
CA THR A 11 2.75 -17.43 -46.87
C THR A 11 3.15 -18.81 -46.40
N ARG A 12 2.14 -19.61 -46.06
CA ARG A 12 2.30 -20.98 -45.61
C ARG A 12 1.42 -21.91 -46.43
N GLU A 13 2.03 -22.98 -46.91
CA GLU A 13 1.37 -24.01 -47.70
C GLU A 13 1.34 -25.33 -46.92
N LYS A 14 0.28 -26.10 -47.11
CA LYS A 14 0.14 -27.44 -46.53
C LYS A 14 -0.65 -28.30 -47.48
N THR A 15 -0.08 -29.45 -47.84
CA THR A 15 -0.77 -30.47 -48.63
C THR A 15 -1.70 -31.27 -47.72
N LEU A 16 -2.96 -31.42 -48.14
CA LEU A 16 -3.98 -32.17 -47.41
C LEU A 16 -4.27 -33.49 -48.13
N THR A 17 -4.54 -34.52 -47.35
CA THR A 17 -4.90 -35.86 -47.82
C THR A 17 -6.29 -36.26 -47.34
N GLY A 18 -6.82 -37.39 -47.81
CA GLY A 18 -8.09 -37.93 -47.32
C GLY A 18 -8.09 -38.19 -45.80
N ALA A 19 -6.92 -38.42 -45.20
CA ALA A 19 -6.78 -38.61 -43.75
C ALA A 19 -7.01 -37.32 -42.92
N ASP A 20 -6.97 -36.16 -43.57
CA ASP A 20 -7.18 -34.85 -42.94
C ASP A 20 -8.65 -34.38 -43.03
N ALA A 21 -9.48 -35.11 -43.78
CA ALA A 21 -10.88 -34.76 -43.96
C ALA A 21 -11.62 -34.73 -42.61
N GLY A 22 -12.36 -33.63 -42.37
CA GLY A 22 -13.11 -33.43 -41.13
C GLY A 22 -12.26 -33.01 -39.92
N LYS A 23 -10.94 -32.88 -40.06
CA LYS A 23 -10.05 -32.38 -39.00
C LYS A 23 -9.79 -30.89 -39.13
N THR A 24 -9.49 -30.24 -38.00
CA THR A 24 -9.06 -28.83 -37.96
C THR A 24 -7.73 -28.67 -38.70
N LEU A 25 -7.65 -27.65 -39.57
CA LEU A 25 -6.43 -27.26 -40.23
C LEU A 25 -5.73 -26.13 -39.46
N GLU A 26 -4.57 -26.44 -38.89
CA GLU A 26 -3.72 -25.45 -38.21
C GLU A 26 -2.56 -25.02 -39.11
N VAL A 27 -2.31 -23.71 -39.16
CA VAL A 27 -1.18 -23.08 -39.85
C VAL A 27 -0.54 -22.07 -38.91
N VAL A 28 0.75 -22.24 -38.65
CA VAL A 28 1.50 -21.42 -37.71
C VAL A 28 2.32 -20.36 -38.46
N PHE A 29 2.13 -19.10 -38.08
CA PHE A 29 2.96 -17.97 -38.49
C PHE A 29 3.96 -17.63 -37.38
N ALA A 30 5.09 -17.03 -37.75
CA ALA A 30 6.13 -16.69 -36.79
C ALA A 30 5.63 -15.60 -35.82
N ALA A 31 5.91 -15.76 -34.52
CA ALA A 31 5.58 -14.75 -33.51
C ALA A 31 6.17 -13.36 -33.83
N ALA A 32 7.37 -13.32 -34.44
CA ALA A 32 7.99 -12.08 -34.90
C ALA A 32 7.12 -11.30 -35.92
N LEU A 33 6.33 -11.99 -36.74
CA LEU A 33 5.42 -11.36 -37.70
C LEU A 33 4.22 -10.69 -37.00
N VAL A 34 3.74 -11.31 -35.91
CA VAL A 34 2.71 -10.73 -35.04
C VAL A 34 3.26 -9.49 -34.34
N THR A 35 4.45 -9.60 -33.73
CA THR A 35 5.12 -8.47 -33.04
C THR A 35 5.40 -7.31 -33.99
N ALA A 36 5.88 -7.58 -35.21
CA ALA A 36 6.16 -6.54 -36.20
C ALA A 36 4.89 -5.77 -36.63
N ASN A 37 3.74 -6.43 -36.65
CA ASN A 37 2.46 -5.83 -37.03
C ASN A 37 1.65 -5.33 -35.81
N ALA A 38 2.24 -5.21 -34.62
CA ALA A 38 1.57 -4.68 -33.44
C ALA A 38 0.94 -3.30 -33.68
N GLY A 39 -0.33 -3.14 -33.33
CA GLY A 39 -1.14 -1.93 -33.58
C GLY A 39 -1.71 -1.81 -34.99
N GLN A 40 -1.37 -2.73 -35.91
CA GLN A 40 -1.82 -2.72 -37.29
C GLN A 40 -2.99 -3.68 -37.51
N THR A 41 -3.70 -3.48 -38.61
CA THR A 41 -4.65 -4.49 -39.13
C THR A 41 -3.96 -5.31 -40.22
N VAL A 42 -4.04 -6.64 -40.11
CA VAL A 42 -3.49 -7.58 -41.09
C VAL A 42 -4.62 -8.28 -41.83
N ALA A 43 -4.39 -8.59 -43.10
CA ALA A 43 -5.29 -9.34 -43.96
C ALA A 43 -4.87 -10.82 -43.98
N ILE A 44 -5.79 -11.71 -43.62
CA ILE A 44 -5.60 -13.15 -43.64
C ILE A 44 -6.53 -13.77 -44.68
N SER A 45 -5.97 -14.59 -45.58
CA SER A 45 -6.74 -15.33 -46.59
C SER A 45 -6.10 -16.69 -46.87
N TYR A 46 -6.82 -17.57 -47.56
CA TYR A 46 -6.26 -18.84 -48.02
C TYR A 46 -6.71 -19.18 -49.44
N VAL A 47 -5.88 -19.98 -50.12
CA VAL A 47 -6.14 -20.51 -51.45
C VAL A 47 -6.15 -22.04 -51.35
N VAL A 48 -7.17 -22.68 -51.91
CA VAL A 48 -7.29 -24.13 -52.02
C VAL A 48 -7.08 -24.52 -53.47
N ASN A 49 -5.96 -25.18 -53.73
CA ASN A 49 -5.64 -25.77 -55.03
C ASN A 49 -6.05 -27.25 -55.01
N ARG A 50 -7.07 -27.62 -55.79
CA ARG A 50 -7.53 -29.01 -55.87
C ARG A 50 -6.86 -29.75 -57.02
N VAL A 51 -6.69 -31.06 -56.86
CA VAL A 51 -6.06 -31.95 -57.85
C VAL A 51 -6.77 -31.95 -59.21
N ASN A 52 -8.07 -31.63 -59.24
CA ASN A 52 -8.86 -31.50 -60.46
C ASN A 52 -8.68 -30.15 -61.17
N GLY A 53 -7.71 -29.33 -60.74
CA GLY A 53 -7.41 -28.01 -61.31
C GLY A 53 -8.27 -26.87 -60.77
N LEU A 54 -9.25 -27.14 -59.89
CA LEU A 54 -10.11 -26.09 -59.35
C LEU A 54 -9.39 -25.32 -58.24
N VAL A 55 -9.30 -23.99 -58.42
CA VAL A 55 -8.73 -23.06 -57.45
C VAL A 55 -9.86 -22.29 -56.78
N GLN A 56 -9.83 -22.23 -55.45
CA GLN A 56 -10.78 -21.43 -54.67
C GLN A 56 -10.00 -20.52 -53.71
N VAL A 57 -10.36 -19.25 -53.69
CA VAL A 57 -9.80 -18.26 -52.77
C VAL A 57 -10.86 -17.95 -51.70
N SER A 58 -10.43 -17.81 -50.46
CA SER A 58 -11.30 -17.38 -49.37
C SER A 58 -11.58 -15.88 -49.45
N ASP A 59 -12.60 -15.42 -48.73
CA ASP A 59 -12.66 -14.02 -48.34
C ASP A 59 -11.47 -13.65 -47.45
N THR A 60 -11.18 -12.35 -47.39
CA THR A 60 -10.11 -11.81 -46.54
C THR A 60 -10.66 -11.47 -45.16
N LEU A 61 -10.07 -12.06 -44.12
CA LEU A 61 -10.29 -11.66 -42.73
C LEU A 61 -9.35 -10.52 -42.38
N ALA A 62 -9.91 -9.35 -42.04
CA ALA A 62 -9.17 -8.24 -41.45
C ALA A 62 -9.03 -8.46 -39.94
N LEU A 63 -7.81 -8.69 -39.46
CA LEU A 63 -7.49 -8.95 -38.06
C LEU A 63 -6.68 -7.79 -37.48
N GLN A 64 -7.21 -7.12 -36.46
CA GLN A 64 -6.46 -6.09 -35.73
C GLN A 64 -5.48 -6.75 -34.75
N ILE A 65 -4.19 -6.53 -34.96
CA ILE A 65 -3.15 -6.93 -34.01
C ILE A 65 -3.02 -5.84 -32.97
N LEU A 66 -3.27 -6.17 -31.71
CA LEU A 66 -3.16 -5.21 -30.62
C LEU A 66 -1.68 -4.80 -30.42
N MET A 67 -1.44 -3.53 -30.06
CA MET A 67 -0.13 -3.16 -29.56
C MET A 67 0.15 -3.96 -28.28
N GLY A 68 1.35 -4.53 -28.15
CA GLY A 68 1.77 -5.14 -26.89
C GLY A 68 1.73 -4.08 -25.79
N GLN A 69 0.86 -4.23 -24.80
CA GLN A 69 0.90 -3.39 -23.62
C GLN A 69 2.21 -3.67 -22.88
N PRO A 70 2.96 -2.64 -22.45
CA PRO A 70 4.10 -2.86 -21.58
C PRO A 70 3.64 -3.66 -20.36
N GLU A 71 4.46 -4.57 -19.83
CA GLU A 71 4.10 -5.28 -18.60
C GLU A 71 3.89 -4.26 -17.47
N LEU A 72 2.92 -4.51 -16.59
CA LEU A 72 2.83 -3.76 -15.33
C LEU A 72 4.15 -3.88 -14.59
N VAL A 73 4.71 -2.77 -14.10
CA VAL A 73 5.96 -2.71 -13.35
C VAL A 73 5.67 -2.14 -11.97
N LEU A 74 6.19 -2.79 -10.93
CA LEU A 74 6.15 -2.35 -9.55
C LEU A 74 7.38 -2.93 -8.84
N ASP A 75 8.03 -2.16 -7.97
CA ASP A 75 9.05 -2.72 -7.06
C ASP A 75 8.35 -3.68 -6.07
N THR A 76 8.64 -4.96 -6.23
CA THR A 76 8.02 -6.05 -5.44
C THR A 76 8.84 -6.44 -4.21
N SER A 77 10.00 -5.80 -3.99
CA SER A 77 10.91 -6.16 -2.90
C SER A 77 10.24 -5.98 -1.53
N PRO A 78 10.34 -6.94 -0.60
CA PRO A 78 9.79 -6.76 0.74
C PRO A 78 10.51 -5.61 1.47
N VAL A 79 9.79 -4.94 2.36
CA VAL A 79 10.29 -3.74 3.08
C VAL A 79 9.86 -3.76 4.54
N THR A 80 10.72 -3.24 5.42
CA THR A 80 10.38 -3.00 6.82
C THR A 80 10.35 -1.50 7.09
N LEU A 81 9.20 -0.99 7.56
CA LEU A 81 9.04 0.37 8.06
C LEU A 81 9.22 0.33 9.57
N ALA A 82 10.35 0.87 10.04
CA ALA A 82 10.77 0.80 11.44
C ALA A 82 10.80 2.15 12.17
N GLY A 83 10.30 3.21 11.51
CA GLY A 83 10.24 4.54 12.09
C GLY A 83 9.38 4.57 13.35
N LYS A 84 9.89 5.22 14.40
CA LYS A 84 9.15 5.42 15.65
C LYS A 84 8.02 6.43 15.42
N VAL A 85 6.78 6.05 15.74
CA VAL A 85 5.63 6.95 15.63
C VAL A 85 4.57 6.64 16.69
N TYR A 86 3.88 7.69 17.15
CA TYR A 86 2.75 7.57 18.05
C TYR A 86 1.44 7.74 17.29
N LEU A 87 0.58 6.73 17.31
CA LEU A 87 -0.75 6.76 16.69
C LEU A 87 -1.85 6.73 17.76
N LEU A 88 -3.03 7.24 17.40
CA LEU A 88 -4.15 7.42 18.32
C LEU A 88 -5.30 6.48 17.92
N PRO A 89 -5.38 5.24 18.45
CA PRO A 89 -6.46 4.31 18.07
C PRO A 89 -7.88 4.85 18.34
N GLY A 90 -8.03 5.73 19.34
CA GLY A 90 -9.31 6.41 19.62
C GLY A 90 -9.64 7.56 18.65
N SER A 91 -8.76 7.88 17.72
CA SER A 91 -8.94 8.91 16.70
C SER A 91 -8.17 8.53 15.42
N PRO A 92 -8.54 7.41 14.75
CA PRO A 92 -7.73 6.77 13.70
C PRO A 92 -7.54 7.62 12.44
N ASP A 93 -8.45 8.56 12.17
CA ASP A 93 -8.36 9.48 11.02
C ASP A 93 -7.45 10.68 11.30
N LEU A 94 -7.12 10.96 12.57
CA LEU A 94 -6.18 12.01 12.94
C LEU A 94 -4.74 11.48 12.82
N LEU A 95 -4.16 11.66 11.65
CA LEU A 95 -2.80 11.22 11.37
C LEU A 95 -1.76 12.30 11.71
N PRO A 96 -0.56 11.88 12.17
CA PRO A 96 0.55 12.79 12.35
C PRO A 96 1.12 13.20 10.99
N ASN A 97 1.97 14.24 10.98
CA ASN A 97 2.95 14.33 9.90
C ASN A 97 3.91 13.16 10.09
N PHE A 98 3.89 12.21 9.15
CA PHE A 98 4.61 10.96 9.29
C PHE A 98 6.14 11.21 9.35
N PRO A 99 6.83 10.72 10.40
CA PRO A 99 8.28 10.77 10.47
C PRO A 99 8.94 9.94 9.36
N ALA A 100 10.26 10.11 9.21
CA ALA A 100 11.06 9.22 8.37
C ALA A 100 10.84 7.73 8.73
N ASP A 101 10.97 6.86 7.74
CA ASP A 101 10.83 5.40 7.87
C ASP A 101 9.44 4.91 8.33
N THR A 102 8.40 5.74 8.21
CA THR A 102 7.00 5.39 8.49
C THR A 102 6.09 5.44 7.26
N THR A 103 6.66 5.78 6.11
CA THR A 103 5.99 5.79 4.81
C THR A 103 6.90 5.22 3.73
N LEU A 104 6.28 4.77 2.64
CA LEU A 104 6.98 4.31 1.44
C LEU A 104 6.15 4.66 0.21
N GLN A 105 6.79 5.31 -0.76
CA GLN A 105 6.20 5.60 -2.05
C GLN A 105 6.66 4.56 -3.08
N ARG A 106 5.71 3.83 -3.68
CA ARG A 106 5.97 2.98 -4.84
C ARG A 106 4.90 3.19 -5.89
N GLN A 107 5.31 3.66 -7.06
CA GLN A 107 4.41 3.88 -8.19
C GLN A 107 4.53 2.76 -9.20
N ALA A 108 3.38 2.21 -9.56
CA ALA A 108 3.22 1.33 -10.70
C ALA A 108 3.42 2.10 -12.01
N SER A 109 3.97 1.42 -13.01
CA SER A 109 4.11 1.91 -14.38
C SER A 109 3.91 0.76 -15.37
N GLY A 110 3.92 1.03 -16.67
CA GLY A 110 3.56 0.02 -17.67
C GLY A 110 2.11 -0.41 -17.57
N GLY A 111 1.75 -1.57 -18.12
CA GLY A 111 0.36 -2.05 -18.16
C GLY A 111 -0.62 -1.04 -18.77
N GLN A 112 -1.85 -1.04 -18.25
CA GLN A 112 -2.89 -0.09 -18.62
C GLN A 112 -3.26 0.84 -17.45
N ALA A 113 -2.96 2.13 -17.56
CA ALA A 113 -3.47 3.12 -16.60
C ALA A 113 -5.01 3.26 -16.71
N PRO A 114 -5.72 3.68 -15.64
CA PRO A 114 -5.21 4.05 -14.31
C PRO A 114 -4.88 2.84 -13.42
N TYR A 115 -4.02 3.04 -12.40
CA TYR A 115 -3.69 2.02 -11.39
C TYR A 115 -4.55 2.18 -10.14
N GLN A 116 -4.88 1.06 -9.50
CA GLN A 116 -5.55 1.00 -8.20
C GLN A 116 -4.64 0.32 -7.19
N TYR A 117 -4.52 0.91 -6.00
CA TYR A 117 -3.74 0.36 -4.91
C TYR A 117 -4.64 -0.14 -3.79
N THR A 118 -4.30 -1.30 -3.24
CA THR A 118 -5.01 -1.89 -2.11
C THR A 118 -4.04 -2.43 -1.07
N SER A 119 -4.49 -2.52 0.17
CA SER A 119 -3.74 -3.14 1.27
C SER A 119 -4.53 -4.34 1.80
N SER A 120 -3.87 -5.47 2.01
CA SER A 120 -4.48 -6.64 2.65
C SER A 120 -4.84 -6.40 4.12
N ASN A 121 -4.20 -5.43 4.78
CA ASN A 121 -4.50 -5.07 6.16
C ASN A 121 -4.33 -3.55 6.38
N PRO A 122 -5.39 -2.75 6.15
CA PRO A 122 -5.37 -1.31 6.35
C PRO A 122 -5.13 -0.86 7.81
N LEU A 123 -5.28 -1.76 8.79
CA LEU A 123 -4.96 -1.48 10.19
C LEU A 123 -3.45 -1.56 10.49
N VAL A 124 -2.66 -2.14 9.58
CA VAL A 124 -1.19 -2.19 9.67
C VAL A 124 -0.54 -1.16 8.74
N ALA A 125 -0.95 -1.12 7.47
CA ALA A 125 -0.47 -0.15 6.50
C ALA A 125 -1.58 0.23 5.52
N LYS A 126 -1.78 1.53 5.30
CA LYS A 126 -2.75 2.06 4.35
C LYS A 126 -2.02 2.71 3.18
N VAL A 127 -2.42 2.37 1.96
CA VAL A 127 -1.90 2.95 0.72
C VAL A 127 -2.94 3.90 0.11
N ASP A 128 -2.50 5.02 -0.45
CA ASP A 128 -3.36 5.94 -1.19
C ASP A 128 -3.39 5.64 -2.70
N SER A 129 -4.17 6.42 -3.46
CA SER A 129 -4.28 6.25 -4.92
C SER A 129 -2.99 6.54 -5.68
N ASN A 130 -2.01 7.20 -5.05
CA ASN A 130 -0.72 7.54 -5.64
C ASN A 130 0.35 6.50 -5.32
N GLY A 131 0.04 5.46 -4.52
CA GLY A 131 1.00 4.45 -4.10
C GLY A 131 1.83 4.82 -2.87
N LEU A 132 1.40 5.82 -2.10
CA LEU A 132 2.02 6.16 -0.81
C LEU A 132 1.45 5.26 0.29
N ALA A 133 2.23 4.27 0.72
CA ALA A 133 1.93 3.46 1.88
C ALA A 133 2.36 4.17 3.17
N SER A 134 1.50 4.15 4.19
CA SER A 134 1.74 4.77 5.50
C SER A 134 1.30 3.84 6.63
N VAL A 135 2.07 3.79 7.71
CA VAL A 135 1.82 2.87 8.84
C VAL A 135 0.55 3.21 9.62
N ARG A 136 -0.10 2.18 10.17
CA ARG A 136 -1.30 2.27 11.03
C ARG A 136 -1.19 1.43 12.30
N GLY A 137 -0.36 0.38 12.28
CA GLY A 137 -0.15 -0.53 13.41
C GLY A 137 1.01 -1.48 13.15
N ASN A 138 1.61 -2.04 14.20
CA ASN A 138 2.66 -3.04 14.04
C ASN A 138 2.08 -4.34 13.44
N GLY A 139 2.83 -5.00 12.57
CA GLY A 139 2.41 -6.24 11.92
C GLY A 139 2.87 -6.33 10.47
N THR A 140 2.16 -7.08 9.65
CA THR A 140 2.44 -7.21 8.21
C THR A 140 1.21 -6.88 7.37
N ALA A 141 1.45 -6.34 6.18
CA ALA A 141 0.44 -6.07 5.16
C ALA A 141 1.05 -6.26 3.77
N THR A 142 0.24 -6.70 2.82
CA THR A 142 0.63 -6.77 1.40
C THR A 142 -0.04 -5.63 0.67
N ILE A 143 0.76 -4.81 -0.03
CA ILE A 143 0.25 -3.78 -0.93
C ILE A 143 0.20 -4.35 -2.35
N THR A 144 -0.93 -4.17 -3.03
CA THR A 144 -1.16 -4.62 -4.40
C THR A 144 -1.48 -3.42 -5.28
N ALA A 145 -0.80 -3.31 -6.42
CA ALA A 145 -1.16 -2.40 -7.50
C ALA A 145 -1.79 -3.22 -8.63
N THR A 146 -2.95 -2.78 -9.11
CA THR A 146 -3.71 -3.38 -10.21
C THR A 146 -3.90 -2.35 -11.31
N ASP A 147 -3.69 -2.74 -12.55
CA ASP A 147 -3.91 -1.88 -13.72
C ASP A 147 -5.36 -2.05 -14.27
N ALA A 148 -5.76 -1.19 -15.21
CA ALA A 148 -7.11 -1.20 -15.76
C ALA A 148 -7.44 -2.44 -16.63
N SER A 149 -6.41 -3.21 -17.03
CA SER A 149 -6.60 -4.50 -17.72
C SER A 149 -6.80 -5.66 -16.74
N GLY A 150 -6.57 -5.42 -15.44
CA GLY A 150 -6.66 -6.42 -14.36
C GLY A 150 -5.31 -7.05 -13.98
N ALA A 151 -4.21 -6.68 -14.65
CA ALA A 151 -2.87 -7.16 -14.27
C ALA A 151 -2.50 -6.61 -12.88
N SER A 152 -1.83 -7.41 -12.05
CA SER A 152 -1.50 -7.02 -10.67
C SER A 152 -0.09 -7.42 -10.26
N LYS A 153 0.56 -6.58 -9.44
CA LYS A 153 1.81 -6.90 -8.72
C LYS A 153 1.69 -6.45 -7.27
N SER A 154 2.45 -7.10 -6.38
CA SER A 154 2.34 -6.87 -4.93
C SER A 154 3.68 -6.95 -4.22
N TYR A 155 3.78 -6.31 -3.05
CA TYR A 155 4.92 -6.40 -2.14
C TYR A 155 4.49 -6.48 -0.69
N LEU A 156 5.32 -7.14 0.13
CA LEU A 156 5.14 -7.26 1.57
C LEU A 156 5.71 -6.04 2.30
N ILE A 157 4.94 -5.46 3.20
CA ILE A 157 5.36 -4.48 4.20
C ILE A 157 5.33 -5.14 5.58
N THR A 158 6.43 -5.04 6.31
CA THR A 158 6.49 -5.29 7.76
C THR A 158 6.57 -3.95 8.47
N VAL A 159 5.69 -3.72 9.44
CA VAL A 159 5.65 -2.49 10.24
C VAL A 159 6.06 -2.80 11.67
N VAL A 160 7.03 -2.04 12.16
CA VAL A 160 7.46 -2.00 13.56
C VAL A 160 7.61 -0.55 14.02
N GLY A 161 7.72 -0.31 15.32
CA GLY A 161 7.96 1.04 15.85
C GLY A 161 6.70 1.91 16.01
N VAL A 162 5.51 1.40 15.70
CA VAL A 162 4.25 2.06 16.05
C VAL A 162 3.98 1.89 17.54
N ILE A 163 3.68 3.00 18.21
CA ILE A 163 3.30 3.07 19.62
C ILE A 163 1.89 3.65 19.69
N HIS A 164 0.98 2.99 20.40
CA HIS A 164 -0.39 3.46 20.53
C HIS A 164 -0.58 4.33 21.77
N CYS A 165 -1.12 5.53 21.60
CA CYS A 165 -1.55 6.37 22.71
C CYS A 165 -3.02 6.13 23.06
N ILE A 166 -3.30 5.90 24.34
CA ILE A 166 -4.64 5.67 24.86
C ILE A 166 -4.97 6.68 25.96
N GLY A 167 -6.18 7.25 25.93
CA GLY A 167 -6.63 8.13 27.01
C GLY A 167 -6.87 7.35 28.31
N LEU A 168 -6.42 7.88 29.44
CA LEU A 168 -6.55 7.25 30.76
C LEU A 168 -7.51 8.00 31.70
N GLY A 169 -8.18 9.03 31.19
CA GLY A 169 -9.03 9.93 31.97
C GLY A 169 -8.22 10.95 32.78
N SER A 170 -8.78 11.38 33.92
CA SER A 170 -8.14 12.28 34.87
C SER A 170 -8.00 11.63 36.25
N GLY A 171 -6.99 12.06 37.00
CA GLY A 171 -6.79 11.61 38.38
C GLY A 171 -5.41 11.94 38.90
N SER A 172 -5.11 11.46 40.11
CA SER A 172 -3.75 11.48 40.65
C SER A 172 -2.79 10.64 39.81
N PHE A 173 -1.50 10.83 40.03
CA PHE A 173 -0.47 10.02 39.37
C PHE A 173 -0.68 8.52 39.65
N SER A 174 -1.05 8.15 40.88
CA SER A 174 -1.30 6.76 41.27
C SER A 174 -2.52 6.16 40.55
N GLN A 175 -3.63 6.90 40.48
CA GLN A 175 -4.82 6.46 39.76
C GLN A 175 -4.56 6.34 38.25
N THR A 176 -3.82 7.30 37.68
CA THR A 176 -3.42 7.25 36.26
C THR A 176 -2.51 6.06 35.99
N SER A 177 -1.57 5.77 36.90
CA SER A 177 -0.67 4.61 36.79
C SER A 177 -1.44 3.29 36.87
N LYS A 178 -2.44 3.20 37.76
CA LYS A 178 -3.36 2.05 37.83
C LYS A 178 -4.17 1.90 36.54
N ASN A 179 -4.72 2.99 36.00
CA ASN A 179 -5.45 2.96 34.75
C ASN A 179 -4.56 2.55 33.56
N ALA A 180 -3.31 3.00 33.52
CA ALA A 180 -2.34 2.56 32.52
C ALA A 180 -2.11 1.05 32.61
N GLY A 181 -1.85 0.53 33.82
CA GLY A 181 -1.66 -0.90 34.06
C GLY A 181 -2.87 -1.74 33.65
N ASN A 182 -4.09 -1.29 33.98
CA ASN A 182 -5.33 -1.95 33.57
C ASN A 182 -5.51 -2.04 32.05
N ASN A 183 -4.85 -1.16 31.29
CA ASN A 183 -4.88 -1.15 29.82
C ASN A 183 -3.62 -1.76 29.19
N GLY A 184 -2.76 -2.41 29.97
CA GLY A 184 -1.48 -2.96 29.49
C GLY A 184 -0.53 -1.89 28.95
N ALA A 185 -0.65 -0.66 29.45
CA ALA A 185 0.13 0.49 29.03
C ALA A 185 0.95 1.07 30.19
N ARG A 186 1.81 2.02 29.86
CA ARG A 186 2.55 2.83 30.85
C ARG A 186 2.35 4.32 30.61
N ILE A 187 2.57 5.12 31.65
CA ILE A 187 2.62 6.58 31.52
C ILE A 187 3.91 6.96 30.76
N PRO A 188 3.84 7.77 29.67
CA PRO A 188 5.01 8.22 28.94
C PRO A 188 5.96 9.04 29.79
N THR A 189 7.24 9.03 29.44
CA THR A 189 8.24 9.97 29.96
C THR A 189 7.97 11.38 29.40
N ILE A 190 8.63 12.39 29.97
CA ILE A 190 8.43 13.77 29.50
C ILE A 190 8.93 13.94 28.06
N HIS A 191 9.98 13.22 27.68
CA HIS A 191 10.50 13.20 26.31
C HIS A 191 9.49 12.61 25.33
N GLU A 192 8.84 11.52 25.69
CA GLU A 192 7.80 10.89 24.84
C GLU A 192 6.57 11.79 24.73
N LEU A 193 6.15 12.48 25.80
CA LEU A 193 5.08 13.49 25.70
C LEU A 193 5.47 14.64 24.76
N VAL A 194 6.75 15.06 24.77
CA VAL A 194 7.25 16.07 23.83
C VAL A 194 7.21 15.56 22.39
N GLU A 195 7.63 14.33 22.14
CA GLU A 195 7.53 13.70 20.81
C GLU A 195 6.08 13.63 20.32
N ILE A 196 5.16 13.16 21.17
CA ILE A 196 3.72 13.10 20.84
C ILE A 196 3.18 14.50 20.55
N TYR A 197 3.52 15.49 21.37
CA TYR A 197 3.11 16.88 21.14
C TYR A 197 3.62 17.41 19.80
N ASN A 198 4.86 17.11 19.40
CA ASN A 198 5.40 17.57 18.12
C ASN A 198 4.64 16.99 16.91
N LEU A 199 4.00 15.82 17.07
CA LEU A 199 3.20 15.19 16.00
C LEU A 199 1.80 15.81 15.87
N TYR A 200 1.17 16.18 16.98
CA TYR A 200 -0.25 16.58 17.00
C TYR A 200 -0.48 18.05 17.35
N GLY A 201 0.31 18.61 18.26
CA GLY A 201 0.19 19.99 18.73
C GLY A 201 -1.23 20.32 19.18
N ASN A 202 -1.74 21.45 18.70
CA ASN A 202 -3.10 21.90 18.98
C ASN A 202 -4.22 20.97 18.46
N ARG A 203 -3.89 19.96 17.64
CA ARG A 203 -4.84 18.94 17.16
C ARG A 203 -5.03 17.77 18.14
N TRP A 204 -4.35 17.77 19.28
CA TRP A 204 -4.45 16.70 20.27
C TRP A 204 -5.92 16.45 20.69
N PRO A 205 -6.46 15.23 20.49
CA PRO A 205 -7.91 15.02 20.55
C PRO A 205 -8.42 14.68 21.96
N MET A 206 -7.53 14.36 22.91
CA MET A 206 -7.94 13.84 24.23
C MET A 206 -8.20 14.94 25.28
N GLY A 207 -8.31 16.20 24.84
CA GLY A 207 -8.61 17.35 25.70
C GLY A 207 -7.39 18.23 26.01
N ASN A 208 -7.64 19.54 26.16
CA ASN A 208 -6.64 20.55 26.48
C ASN A 208 -6.36 20.59 27.98
N GLY A 209 -5.17 20.15 28.38
CA GLY A 209 -4.75 20.18 29.77
C GLY A 209 -3.39 19.54 29.96
N ASN A 210 -2.94 19.51 31.21
CA ASN A 210 -1.69 18.89 31.61
C ASN A 210 -1.82 17.37 31.66
N TYR A 211 -0.86 16.67 31.05
CA TYR A 211 -0.77 15.22 31.05
C TYR A 211 0.39 14.75 31.93
N TRP A 212 0.12 13.70 32.72
CA TRP A 212 1.13 13.07 33.56
C TRP A 212 2.30 12.51 32.76
N SER A 213 3.51 12.77 33.26
CA SER A 213 4.72 12.05 32.88
C SER A 213 5.17 11.10 33.98
N SER A 214 5.75 9.96 33.62
CA SER A 214 6.47 9.08 34.54
C SER A 214 7.81 9.66 35.04
N THR A 215 8.28 10.77 34.48
CA THR A 215 9.53 11.42 34.88
C THR A 215 9.32 12.25 36.16
N ALA A 216 9.93 11.80 37.27
CA ALA A 216 9.95 12.56 38.52
C ALA A 216 10.84 13.81 38.38
N SER A 217 10.38 14.96 38.89
CA SER A 217 11.18 16.19 38.97
C SER A 217 11.92 16.31 40.30
N SER A 218 11.34 15.83 41.39
CA SER A 218 11.95 15.85 42.72
C SER A 218 11.15 14.99 43.70
N ALA A 219 11.83 14.46 44.72
CA ALA A 219 11.16 13.88 45.87
C ALA A 219 10.42 14.99 46.65
N GLY A 220 9.19 14.72 47.07
CA GLY A 220 8.46 15.63 47.94
C GLY A 220 8.53 15.22 49.41
N ILE A 221 8.27 16.18 50.29
CA ILE A 221 8.15 15.93 51.73
C ILE A 221 6.83 15.18 51.99
N GLY A 222 6.87 14.13 52.81
CA GLY A 222 5.67 13.36 53.19
C GLY A 222 5.18 12.34 52.14
N GLY A 223 6.07 11.84 51.27
CA GLY A 223 5.76 10.73 50.35
C GLY A 223 5.13 11.13 49.01
N TRP A 224 4.88 12.42 48.77
CA TRP A 224 4.28 12.92 47.52
C TRP A 224 5.32 13.48 46.56
N ASN A 225 5.79 12.67 45.61
CA ASN A 225 6.74 13.11 44.58
C ASN A 225 6.15 14.16 43.63
N TRP A 226 7.02 15.02 43.09
CA TRP A 226 6.70 15.91 41.97
C TRP A 226 7.03 15.23 40.65
N TYR A 227 6.14 15.34 39.68
CA TYR A 227 6.34 14.85 38.33
C TYR A 227 6.27 15.99 37.33
N TYR A 228 6.98 15.85 36.22
CA TYR A 228 6.77 16.72 35.07
C TYR A 228 5.38 16.45 34.48
N VAL A 229 4.74 17.50 33.99
CA VAL A 229 3.51 17.39 33.22
C VAL A 229 3.62 18.27 31.99
N LYS A 230 3.02 17.83 30.88
CA LYS A 230 3.01 18.59 29.62
C LYS A 230 1.58 18.94 29.24
N ASN A 231 1.32 20.20 28.91
CA ASN A 231 0.08 20.54 28.25
C ASN A 231 0.15 20.12 26.79
N MET A 232 -0.68 19.15 26.40
CA MET A 232 -0.63 18.52 25.08
C MET A 232 -1.22 19.37 23.94
N VAL A 233 -1.82 20.53 24.26
CA VAL A 233 -2.38 21.47 23.28
C VAL A 233 -1.59 22.76 23.25
N SER A 234 -1.31 23.38 24.41
CA SER A 234 -0.54 24.63 24.48
C SER A 234 0.98 24.43 24.45
N GLY A 235 1.46 23.20 24.64
CA GLY A 235 2.88 22.86 24.64
C GLY A 235 3.62 23.18 25.94
N GLY A 236 2.99 23.85 26.90
CA GLY A 236 3.61 24.24 28.17
C GLY A 236 4.13 23.06 28.99
N ASN A 237 5.27 23.24 29.67
CA ASN A 237 5.87 22.25 30.55
C ASN A 237 5.78 22.74 32.00
N PHE A 238 5.26 21.90 32.89
CA PHE A 238 5.03 22.24 34.29
C PHE A 238 5.47 21.10 35.20
N LYS A 239 5.30 21.31 36.51
CA LYS A 239 5.51 20.30 37.55
C LYS A 239 4.26 20.21 38.40
N LEU A 240 3.89 19.00 38.79
CA LEU A 240 2.69 18.76 39.59
C LEU A 240 2.96 17.73 40.69
N LYS A 241 2.43 17.97 41.89
CA LYS A 241 2.50 17.00 43.00
C LYS A 241 1.60 15.80 42.68
N SER A 242 2.11 14.60 42.94
CA SER A 242 1.48 13.32 42.59
C SER A 242 0.04 13.10 43.06
N HIS A 243 -0.43 13.77 44.13
CA HIS A 243 -1.82 13.65 44.62
C HIS A 243 -2.81 14.56 43.90
N ASN A 244 -2.35 15.57 43.16
CA ASN A 244 -3.24 16.47 42.42
C ASN A 244 -3.90 15.75 41.24
N SER A 245 -4.97 16.30 40.68
CA SER A 245 -5.59 15.76 39.47
C SER A 245 -4.93 16.32 38.20
N SER A 246 -4.66 15.45 37.22
CA SER A 246 -4.22 15.80 35.87
C SER A 246 -4.78 14.79 34.87
N LEU A 247 -4.74 15.11 33.57
CA LEU A 247 -5.08 14.15 32.52
C LEU A 247 -4.00 13.06 32.39
N GLY A 248 -4.40 11.91 31.88
CA GLY A 248 -3.54 10.77 31.63
C GLY A 248 -3.62 10.29 30.19
N VAL A 249 -2.46 9.98 29.63
CA VAL A 249 -2.32 9.22 28.39
C VAL A 249 -1.37 8.06 28.69
N GLY A 250 -1.70 6.88 28.19
CA GLY A 250 -0.86 5.69 28.26
C GLY A 250 -0.27 5.38 26.88
N ILE A 251 0.91 4.76 26.86
CA ILE A 251 1.50 4.21 25.63
C ILE A 251 1.77 2.71 25.76
N ARG A 252 1.56 1.98 24.65
CA ARG A 252 1.78 0.55 24.50
C ARG A 252 2.07 0.16 23.05
#